data_AF-A0AAV2CUU8-F1
#
_entry.id   AF-A0AAV2CUU8-F1
#
_cell.length_a   1.000
_cell.length_b   1.000
_cell.length_c   1.000
_cell.angle_alpha   90.00
_cell.angle_beta   90.00
_cell.angle_gamma   90.00
#
_symmetry.space_group_name_H-M   'P 1'
#
loop_
_entity.id
_entity.type
_entity.pdbx_description
1 polymer ?
#
loop_
_entity_poly.entity_id
_entity_poly.type
_entity_poly.pdbx_seq_one_letter_code
_entity_poly.pdbx_strand_id
1 'polypeptide(L)'
;MESPPPITFLATGLRSAVGIQKGDVVLLLSPNSILYPTICIAIMSIGTILTPANPINTSSEIAKQTNDYTAKLIVAAPEQLHKLKLIGGIPVSQCCDGEGRGENQA
;
A
#
# COMPACT_ATOMS: atom_id res chain seq x y z
N MET A 1 14.82 23.16 -10.41
CA MET A 1 13.57 22.70 -9.77
C MET A 1 13.79 21.23 -9.48
N GLU A 2 14.34 20.94 -8.30
CA GLU A 2 14.70 19.58 -7.88
C GLU A 2 13.42 18.73 -7.88
N SER A 3 13.44 17.58 -8.55
CA SER A 3 12.34 16.62 -8.47
C SER A 3 12.15 16.20 -7.01
N PRO A 4 10.94 16.22 -6.44
CA PRO A 4 10.72 15.83 -5.06
C PRO A 4 11.21 14.39 -4.84
N PRO A 5 11.86 14.09 -3.71
CA PRO A 5 12.36 12.75 -3.46
C PRO A 5 11.21 11.72 -3.53
N PRO A 6 11.44 10.50 -4.03
CA PRO A 6 10.39 9.53 -4.35
C PRO A 6 9.38 9.29 -3.21
N ILE A 7 9.87 9.33 -1.96
CA ILE A 7 9.08 9.17 -0.74
C ILE A 7 8.09 10.32 -0.55
N THR A 8 8.50 11.57 -0.80
CA THR A 8 7.65 12.76 -0.61
C THR A 8 6.52 12.80 -1.64
N PHE A 9 6.79 12.38 -2.88
CA PHE A 9 5.75 12.24 -3.90
C PHE A 9 4.70 11.21 -3.47
N LEU A 10 5.14 10.02 -3.07
CA LEU A 10 4.24 8.95 -2.60
C LEU A 10 3.43 9.39 -1.37
N ALA A 11 4.08 10.02 -0.40
CA ALA A 11 3.43 10.51 0.82
C ALA A 11 2.36 11.57 0.50
N THR A 12 2.65 12.49 -0.42
CA THR A 12 1.69 13.52 -0.85
C THR A 12 0.52 12.90 -1.61
N GLY A 13 0.78 11.91 -2.47
CA GLY A 13 -0.27 11.16 -3.16
C GLY A 13 -1.21 10.45 -2.20
N LEU A 14 -0.67 9.73 -1.22
CA LEU A 14 -1.47 9.04 -0.19
C LEU A 14 -2.31 10.02 0.64
N ARG A 15 -1.75 11.17 1.01
CA ARG A 15 -2.46 12.19 1.81
C ARG A 15 -3.55 12.91 1.00
N SER A 16 -3.23 13.38 -0.20
CA SER A 16 -4.13 14.23 -0.98
C SER A 16 -5.14 13.46 -1.81
N ALA A 17 -4.77 12.29 -2.37
CA ALA A 17 -5.67 11.51 -3.22
C ALA A 17 -6.56 10.55 -2.42
N VAL A 18 -6.05 9.99 -1.31
CA VAL A 18 -6.78 9.01 -0.49
C VAL A 18 -7.35 9.63 0.78
N GLY A 19 -6.86 10.81 1.20
CA GLY A 19 -7.39 11.54 2.36
C GLY A 19 -6.93 10.99 3.71
N ILE A 20 -5.84 10.22 3.73
CA ILE A 20 -5.29 9.63 4.95
C ILE A 20 -4.69 10.70 5.87
N GLN A 21 -4.94 10.56 7.17
CA GLN A 21 -4.49 11.50 8.20
C GLN A 21 -3.58 10.84 9.23
N LYS A 22 -2.88 11.67 10.00
CA LYS A 22 -2.03 11.22 11.12
C LYS A 22 -2.86 10.36 12.08
N GLY A 23 -2.32 9.20 12.45
CA GLY A 23 -2.97 8.23 13.34
C GLY A 23 -3.90 7.23 12.63
N ASP A 24 -4.17 7.41 11.33
CA ASP A 24 -4.89 6.39 10.57
C ASP A 24 -4.03 5.15 10.34
N VAL A 25 -4.68 4.00 10.32
CA VAL A 25 -4.02 2.72 10.07
C VAL A 25 -4.08 2.38 8.58
N VAL A 26 -2.92 2.10 8.01
CA VAL A 26 -2.74 1.68 6.62
C VAL A 26 -2.19 0.26 6.59
N LEU A 27 -2.94 -0.65 5.97
CA LEU A 27 -2.49 -2.02 5.76
C LEU A 27 -1.67 -2.13 4.49
N LEU A 28 -0.48 -2.72 4.57
CA LEU A 28 0.38 -2.98 3.40
C LEU A 28 0.43 -4.47 3.12
N LEU A 29 -0.09 -4.88 1.96
CA LEU A 29 -0.08 -6.26 1.50
C LEU A 29 0.68 -6.37 0.18
N SER A 30 1.97 -6.70 0.27
CA SER A 30 2.82 -6.82 -0.90
C SER A 30 3.81 -7.98 -0.73
N PRO A 31 4.16 -8.69 -1.80
CA PRO A 31 5.36 -9.51 -1.81
C PRO A 31 6.61 -8.65 -1.54
N ASN A 32 7.73 -9.31 -1.24
CA ASN A 32 9.03 -8.66 -1.07
C ASN A 32 9.40 -7.94 -2.37
N SER A 33 9.15 -6.63 -2.40
CA SER A 33 9.48 -5.72 -3.51
C SER A 33 10.46 -4.65 -3.03
N ILE A 34 11.23 -4.10 -3.96
CA ILE A 34 12.10 -2.93 -3.72
C ILE A 34 11.27 -1.70 -3.29
N LEU A 35 10.00 -1.61 -3.71
CA LEU A 35 9.11 -0.53 -3.31
C LEU A 35 8.59 -0.69 -1.89
N TYR A 36 8.57 -1.91 -1.34
CA TYR A 36 8.06 -2.19 0.00
C TYR A 36 8.64 -1.24 1.07
N PRO A 37 9.97 -1.12 1.26
CA PRO A 37 10.53 -0.19 2.24
C PRO A 37 10.22 1.28 1.90
N THR A 38 10.16 1.65 0.63
CA THR A 38 9.83 3.02 0.19
C THR A 38 8.41 3.40 0.59
N ILE A 39 7.44 2.50 0.38
CA ILE A 39 6.04 2.67 0.77
C ILE A 39 5.90 2.75 2.28
N CYS A 40 6.58 1.86 3.01
CA CYS A 40 6.59 1.88 4.48
C CYS A 40 7.07 3.24 5.00
N ILE A 41 8.18 3.75 4.47
CA ILE A 41 8.74 5.05 4.89
C ILE A 41 7.79 6.19 4.51
N ALA A 42 7.18 6.16 3.33
CA ALA A 42 6.21 7.18 2.91
C ALA A 42 4.98 7.21 3.84
N ILE A 43 4.38 6.06 4.14
CA ILE A 43 3.26 5.90 5.08
C ILE A 43 3.65 6.47 6.45
N MET A 44 4.78 6.02 7.01
CA MET A 44 5.26 6.48 8.31
C MET A 44 5.57 7.98 8.34
N SER A 45 6.07 8.56 7.24
CA SER A 45 6.40 9.99 7.15
C SER A 45 5.18 10.91 7.24
N ILE A 46 3.97 10.43 6.88
CA ILE A 46 2.70 11.16 7.05
C ILE A 46 2.27 11.17 8.53
N GLY A 47 2.87 10.30 9.37
CA GLY A 47 2.45 10.07 10.75
C GLY A 47 1.30 9.07 10.86
N THR A 48 1.13 8.21 9.86
CA THR A 48 0.16 7.13 9.86
C THR A 48 0.76 5.87 10.48
N ILE A 49 -0.10 4.92 10.86
CA ILE A 49 0.30 3.66 11.46
C ILE A 49 0.32 2.60 10.36
N LEU A 50 1.49 2.02 10.12
CA LEU A 50 1.65 0.92 9.17
C LEU A 50 1.30 -0.42 9.84
N THR A 51 0.40 -1.20 9.24
CA THR A 51 0.17 -2.60 9.60
C THR A 51 0.55 -3.52 8.43
N PRO A 52 1.74 -4.13 8.45
CA PRO A 52 2.16 -5.02 7.38
C PRO A 52 1.36 -6.33 7.44
N ALA A 53 0.87 -6.78 6.29
CA ALA A 53 0.21 -8.07 6.14
C ALA A 53 1.09 -9.00 5.31
N ASN A 54 1.23 -10.25 5.74
CA ASN A 54 2.02 -11.21 5.01
C ASN A 54 1.27 -11.64 3.73
N PRO A 55 1.90 -11.55 2.54
CA PRO A 55 1.29 -11.98 1.28
C PRO A 55 0.92 -13.46 1.23
N ILE A 56 1.42 -14.31 2.13
CA ILE A 56 1.04 -15.73 2.23
C ILE A 56 -0.31 -15.90 2.95
N ASN A 57 -0.72 -14.91 3.76
CA ASN A 57 -1.97 -14.98 4.51
C ASN A 57 -3.18 -15.20 3.60
N THR A 58 -4.16 -15.90 4.15
CA THR A 58 -5.45 -16.13 3.51
C THR A 58 -6.29 -14.85 3.50
N SER A 59 -7.26 -14.77 2.59
CA SER A 59 -8.18 -13.61 2.51
C SER A 59 -8.92 -13.35 3.83
N SER A 60 -9.27 -14.41 4.57
CA SER A 60 -9.94 -14.31 5.87
C SER A 60 -9.05 -13.72 6.95
N GLU A 61 -7.76 -14.08 6.98
CA GLU A 61 -6.78 -13.52 7.92
C GLU A 61 -6.51 -12.04 7.62
N ILE A 62 -6.42 -11.67 6.34
CA ILE A 62 -6.25 -10.28 5.92
C ILE A 62 -7.49 -9.47 6.29
N ALA A 63 -8.69 -10.00 6.06
CA ALA A 63 -9.95 -9.35 6.46
C ALA A 63 -10.03 -9.16 7.98
N LYS A 64 -9.63 -10.19 8.74
CA LYS A 64 -9.54 -10.10 10.20
C LYS A 64 -8.56 -9.01 10.64
N GLN A 65 -7.35 -9.00 10.08
CA GLN A 65 -6.33 -7.99 10.36
C GLN A 65 -6.83 -6.57 10.06
N THR A 66 -7.52 -6.41 8.93
CA THR A 66 -8.10 -5.15 8.50
C THR A 66 -9.14 -4.64 9.52
N ASN A 67 -9.98 -5.53 10.03
CA ASN A 67 -11.01 -5.20 11.03
C ASN A 67 -10.43 -4.96 12.42
N ASP A 68 -9.51 -5.83 12.89
CA ASP A 68 -8.89 -5.74 14.21
C ASP A 68 -8.14 -4.41 14.40
N TYR A 69 -7.49 -3.93 13.33
CA TYR A 69 -6.76 -2.66 13.35
C TYR A 69 -7.56 -1.49 12.78
N THR A 70 -8.86 -1.66 12.47
CA THR A 70 -9.71 -0.62 11.85
C THR A 70 -9.00 0.14 10.73
N ALA A 71 -8.37 -0.62 9.82
CA ALA A 71 -7.58 -0.04 8.73
C ALA A 71 -8.44 0.84 7.83
N LYS A 72 -7.95 2.05 7.53
CA LYS A 72 -8.64 3.03 6.68
C LYS A 72 -8.20 2.98 5.23
N LEU A 73 -7.09 2.33 4.94
CA LEU A 73 -6.58 2.11 3.59
C LEU A 73 -5.84 0.79 3.52
N ILE A 74 -5.99 0.11 2.40
CA ILE A 74 -5.18 -1.04 2.03
C ILE A 74 -4.32 -0.65 0.83
N VAL A 75 -3.00 -0.70 1.00
CA VAL A 75 -2.05 -0.64 -0.10
C VAL A 75 -1.68 -2.06 -0.46
N ALA A 76 -1.91 -2.46 -1.71
CA ALA A 76 -1.63 -3.83 -2.14
C ALA A 76 -0.96 -3.91 -3.49
N ALA A 77 -0.09 -4.92 -3.64
CA ALA A 77 0.48 -5.26 -4.93
C ALA A 77 -0.60 -5.89 -5.86
N PRO A 78 -0.47 -5.74 -7.19
CA PRO A 78 -1.48 -6.21 -8.16
C PRO A 78 -1.83 -7.69 -7.98
N GLU A 79 -0.83 -8.51 -7.67
CA GLU A 79 -0.95 -9.96 -7.53
C GLU A 79 -1.78 -10.35 -6.29
N GLN A 80 -1.87 -9.47 -5.29
CA GLN A 80 -2.57 -9.72 -4.03
C GLN A 80 -4.02 -9.20 -4.03
N LEU A 81 -4.44 -8.44 -5.05
CA LEU A 81 -5.78 -7.85 -5.13
C LEU A 81 -6.90 -8.90 -5.07
N HIS A 82 -6.66 -10.11 -5.58
CA HIS A 82 -7.65 -11.19 -5.54
C HIS A 82 -8.05 -11.58 -4.11
N LYS A 83 -7.19 -11.36 -3.11
CA LYS A 83 -7.45 -11.66 -1.70
C LYS A 83 -8.33 -10.61 -1.02
N LEU A 84 -8.34 -9.39 -1.55
CA LEU A 84 -9.07 -8.27 -0.98
C LEU A 84 -10.55 -8.25 -1.36
N LYS A 85 -11.00 -9.14 -2.25
CA LYS A 85 -12.40 -9.23 -2.69
C LYS A 85 -13.41 -9.42 -1.54
N LEU A 86 -12.97 -10.01 -0.43
CA LEU A 86 -13.81 -10.23 0.75
C LEU A 86 -13.89 -9.00 1.67
N ILE A 87 -13.07 -7.98 1.42
CA ILE A 87 -12.98 -6.76 2.24
C ILE A 87 -13.82 -5.69 1.57
N GLY A 88 -14.98 -5.38 2.17
CA GLY A 88 -15.88 -4.34 1.70
C GLY A 88 -15.69 -3.02 2.44
N GLY A 89 -15.86 -1.90 1.73
CA GLY A 89 -16.00 -0.57 2.35
C GLY A 89 -14.70 0.16 2.70
N ILE A 90 -13.53 -0.44 2.43
CA ILE A 90 -12.22 0.19 2.68
C ILE A 90 -11.56 0.47 1.32
N PRO A 91 -11.05 1.69 1.09
CA PRO A 91 -10.36 2.03 -0.15
C PRO A 91 -9.09 1.18 -0.30
N VAL A 92 -8.87 0.68 -1.52
CA VAL A 92 -7.68 -0.08 -1.90
C VAL A 92 -6.87 0.75 -2.90
N SER A 93 -5.59 0.99 -2.58
CA SER A 93 -4.62 1.60 -3.49
C SER A 93 -3.66 0.52 -4.00
N GLN A 94 -3.59 0.37 -5.31
CA GLN A 94 -2.63 -0.53 -5.93
C GLN A 94 -1.25 0.12 -5.94
N CYS A 95 -0.23 -0.59 -5.47
CA CYS A 95 1.14 -0.16 -5.66
C CYS A 95 1.69 -0.81 -6.94
N CYS A 96 1.90 -0.02 -7.98
CA CYS A 96 2.56 -0.49 -9.18
C CYS A 96 4.05 -0.65 -8.87
N ASP A 97 4.53 -1.89 -8.79
CA ASP A 97 5.94 -2.14 -8.98
C ASP A 97 6.31 -1.65 -10.37
N GLY A 98 7.23 -0.70 -10.44
CA GLY A 98 7.73 -0.11 -11.68
C GLY A 98 8.59 -1.08 -12.47
N GLU A 99 8.12 -2.32 -12.68
CA GLU A 99 8.64 -3.19 -13.72
C GLU A 99 8.07 -2.69 -15.05
N GLY A 100 8.60 -1.55 -15.51
CA GLY A 100 8.67 -1.27 -16.93
C GLY A 100 9.54 -2.37 -17.54
N ARG A 101 8.92 -3.51 -17.88
CA ARG A 101 9.45 -4.37 -18.92
C ARG A 101 9.57 -3.48 -20.15
N GLY A 102 10.80 -3.03 -20.41
CA GLY A 102 11.22 -2.81 -21.78
C GLY A 102 11.06 -4.13 -22.50
N GLU A 103 9.88 -4.34 -23.08
CA GLU A 103 9.73 -5.29 -24.18
C GLU A 103 10.65 -4.77 -25.27
N ASN A 104 11.87 -5.33 -25.34
CA ASN A 104 12.61 -5.41 -26.57
C ASN A 104 11.71 -6.16 -27.57
N GLN A 105 10.97 -5.40 -28.37
CA GLN A 105 10.54 -5.88 -29.68
C GLN A 105 11.81 -6.00 -30.53
N ALA A 106 12.28 -7.23 -30.67
CA ALA A 106 13.22 -7.66 -31.70
C ALA A 106 12.50 -8.64 -32.62
#